data_AF-A0A317Z4C2-F1
#
_entry.id   AF-A0A317Z4C2-F1
#
_cell.length_a   1.000
_cell.length_b   1.000
_cell.length_c   1.000
_cell.angle_alpha   90.00
_cell.angle_beta   90.00
_cell.angle_gamma   90.00
#
_symmetry.space_group_name_H-M   'P 1'
#
loop_
_entity.id
_entity.type
_entity.pdbx_description
1 polymer ?
#
loop_
_entity_poly.entity_id
_entity_poly.type
_entity_poly.pdbx_seq_one_letter_code
_entity_poly.pdbx_strand_id
1 'polypeptide(L)'
;VNLAIEAYTKAAKAFDYPLHLGITESGTLFNGTVKSSAGLGAILSLGIGNTMRISLSADPVEEVKVAKSLLKSFGLASNAATLIACPTCGRIEIDLISIANEVEE
;
A
#
# COMPACT_ATOMS: atom_id res chain seq x y z
N VAL A 1 7.42 4.29 -11.66
CA VAL A 1 6.72 5.03 -10.58
C VAL A 1 6.40 6.44 -11.05
N ASN A 2 7.39 7.31 -11.29
CA ASN A 2 7.17 8.72 -11.65
C ASN A 2 6.22 8.92 -12.85
N LEU A 3 6.42 8.17 -13.94
CA LEU A 3 5.53 8.24 -15.11
C LEU A 3 4.07 7.88 -14.77
N ALA A 4 3.85 6.89 -13.91
CA ALA A 4 2.50 6.49 -13.51
C ALA A 4 1.82 7.63 -12.72
N ILE A 5 2.53 8.25 -11.78
CA ILE A 5 2.03 9.40 -11.02
C ILE A 5 1.63 10.54 -11.96
N GLU A 6 2.52 10.89 -12.91
CA GLU A 6 2.25 11.95 -13.88
C GLU A 6 1.03 11.62 -14.76
N ALA A 7 0.96 10.39 -15.28
CA ALA A 7 -0.11 9.95 -16.16
C ALA A 7 -1.47 9.97 -15.45
N TYR A 8 -1.59 9.41 -14.25
CA TYR A 8 -2.83 9.42 -13.47
C TYR A 8 -3.23 10.84 -13.06
N THR A 9 -2.27 11.70 -12.71
CA THR A 9 -2.54 13.11 -12.39
C THR A 9 -3.10 13.86 -13.60
N LYS A 10 -2.59 13.61 -14.81
CA LYS A 10 -3.12 14.18 -16.04
C LYS A 10 -4.51 13.62 -16.36
N ALA A 11 -4.69 12.30 -16.24
CA ALA A 11 -5.97 11.63 -16.50
C ALA A 11 -7.09 12.18 -15.60
N ALA A 12 -6.85 12.29 -14.29
CA ALA A 12 -7.82 12.83 -13.32
C ALA A 12 -8.20 14.31 -13.58
N LYS A 13 -7.37 15.07 -14.30
CA LYS A 13 -7.69 16.44 -14.74
C LYS A 13 -8.40 16.49 -16.08
N ALA A 14 -8.24 15.46 -16.91
CA ALA A 14 -8.79 15.41 -18.26
C ALA A 14 -10.24 14.91 -18.29
N PHE A 15 -10.63 14.03 -17.37
CA PHE A 15 -11.97 13.47 -17.28
C PHE A 15 -12.33 13.04 -15.85
N ASP A 16 -13.62 12.81 -15.61
CA ASP A 16 -14.22 12.48 -14.31
C ASP A 16 -14.65 11.00 -14.17
N TYR A 17 -14.34 10.16 -15.17
CA TYR A 17 -14.55 8.71 -15.09
C TYR A 17 -13.72 8.06 -13.98
N PRO A 18 -14.19 6.93 -13.41
CA PRO A 18 -13.47 6.21 -12.38
C PRO A 18 -12.13 5.66 -12.90
N LEU A 19 -11.08 5.76 -12.10
CA LEU A 19 -9.72 5.33 -12.44
C LEU A 19 -9.36 4.01 -11.74
N HIS A 20 -8.96 3.02 -12.54
CA HIS A 20 -8.28 1.83 -12.03
C HIS A 20 -6.77 2.10 -11.92
N LEU A 21 -6.26 2.06 -10.70
CA LEU A 21 -4.85 2.30 -10.41
C LEU A 21 -4.04 1.02 -10.42
N GLY A 22 -2.85 1.06 -10.97
CA GLY A 22 -1.89 -0.01 -10.84
C GLY A 22 -0.50 0.41 -11.28
N ILE A 23 0.49 -0.29 -10.76
CA ILE A 23 1.85 -0.28 -11.33
C ILE A 23 2.08 -1.68 -11.86
N THR A 24 2.25 -1.78 -13.18
CA THR A 24 2.54 -3.03 -13.87
C THR A 24 3.98 -3.43 -13.64
N GLU A 25 4.25 -4.74 -13.69
CA GLU A 25 5.60 -5.31 -13.60
C GLU A 25 6.39 -4.75 -12.40
N SER A 26 5.80 -4.83 -11.20
CA SER A 26 6.44 -4.25 -10.02
C SER A 26 7.59 -5.11 -9.50
N GLY A 27 7.64 -6.39 -9.87
CA GLY A 27 8.74 -7.31 -9.58
C GLY A 27 8.39 -8.33 -8.50
N THR A 28 9.41 -8.92 -7.89
CA THR A 28 9.28 -9.91 -6.80
C THR A 28 8.58 -9.32 -5.57
N LEU A 29 8.12 -10.19 -4.66
CA LEU A 29 7.31 -9.81 -3.49
C LEU A 29 7.80 -8.53 -2.78
N PHE A 30 9.05 -8.51 -2.31
CA PHE A 30 9.59 -7.35 -1.57
C PHE A 30 9.71 -6.10 -2.45
N ASN A 31 10.46 -6.16 -3.55
CA ASN A 31 10.72 -5.01 -4.42
C ASN A 31 9.43 -4.48 -5.06
N GLY A 32 8.53 -5.38 -5.45
CA GLY A 32 7.24 -5.05 -6.02
C GLY A 32 6.29 -4.42 -5.02
N THR A 33 6.32 -4.86 -3.75
CA THR A 33 5.57 -4.22 -2.66
C THR A 33 6.05 -2.79 -2.45
N VAL A 34 7.36 -2.57 -2.37
CA VAL A 34 7.95 -1.24 -2.21
C VAL A 34 7.62 -0.34 -3.40
N LYS A 35 7.85 -0.81 -4.63
CA LYS A 35 7.60 -0.05 -5.87
C LYS A 35 6.12 0.31 -6.05
N SER A 36 5.22 -0.64 -5.78
CA SER A 36 3.78 -0.41 -5.87
C SER A 36 3.30 0.58 -4.81
N SER A 37 3.71 0.38 -3.55
CA SER A 37 3.31 1.23 -2.43
C SER A 37 3.80 2.67 -2.59
N ALA A 38 5.05 2.85 -3.05
CA ALA A 38 5.61 4.18 -3.28
C ALA A 38 4.82 4.98 -4.35
N GLY A 39 4.47 4.34 -5.47
CA GLY A 39 3.78 5.04 -6.54
C GLY A 39 2.28 5.19 -6.33
N LEU A 40 1.60 4.14 -5.85
CA LEU A 40 0.17 4.19 -5.58
C LEU A 40 -0.13 5.05 -4.35
N GLY A 41 0.72 5.02 -3.31
CA GLY A 41 0.59 5.92 -2.16
C GLY A 41 0.67 7.39 -2.56
N ALA A 42 1.56 7.74 -3.50
CA ALA A 42 1.65 9.11 -4.03
C ALA A 42 0.43 9.54 -4.86
N ILE A 43 -0.26 8.59 -5.52
CA ILE A 43 -1.49 8.88 -6.28
C ILE A 43 -2.69 8.98 -5.32
N LEU A 44 -2.80 8.06 -4.36
CA LEU A 44 -3.86 8.03 -3.35
C LEU A 44 -3.83 9.26 -2.44
N SER A 45 -2.64 9.79 -2.10
CA SER A 45 -2.52 11.02 -1.30
C SER A 45 -3.09 12.27 -2.00
N LEU A 46 -3.26 12.22 -3.33
CA LEU A 46 -3.92 13.26 -4.11
C LEU A 46 -5.44 13.05 -4.22
N GLY A 47 -5.99 12.01 -3.61
CA GLY A 47 -7.41 11.64 -3.71
C GLY A 47 -7.80 11.03 -5.06
N ILE A 48 -6.82 10.50 -5.81
CA ILE A 48 -7.06 9.92 -7.14
C ILE A 48 -7.19 8.40 -7.03
N GLY A 49 -8.17 7.83 -7.72
CA GLY A 49 -8.38 6.38 -7.85
C GLY A 49 -9.69 5.88 -7.24
N ASN A 50 -10.32 4.91 -7.90
CA ASN A 50 -11.60 4.33 -7.47
C ASN A 50 -11.51 2.82 -7.24
N THR A 51 -10.55 2.17 -7.89
CA THR A 51 -10.18 0.78 -7.67
C THR A 51 -8.69 0.66 -7.93
N MET A 52 -8.04 -0.37 -7.39
CA MET A 52 -6.61 -0.60 -7.62
C MET A 52 -6.26 -2.07 -7.72
N ARG A 53 -5.11 -2.34 -8.36
CA ARG A 53 -4.44 -3.63 -8.34
C ARG A 53 -2.95 -3.45 -8.05
N ILE A 54 -2.43 -4.27 -7.15
CA ILE A 54 -1.00 -4.47 -6.94
C ILE A 54 -0.54 -5.58 -7.88
N SER A 55 0.54 -5.38 -8.66
CA SER A 55 1.05 -6.40 -9.59
C SER A 55 2.38 -6.97 -9.11
N LEU A 56 2.39 -8.19 -8.56
CA LEU A 56 3.58 -8.86 -8.02
C LEU A 56 3.89 -10.13 -8.79
N SER A 57 5.16 -10.50 -8.86
CA SER A 57 5.60 -11.84 -9.25
C SER A 57 5.56 -12.77 -8.04
N ALA A 58 4.38 -12.96 -7.46
CA ALA A 58 4.12 -13.76 -6.26
C ALA A 58 2.69 -14.34 -6.30
N ASP A 59 2.26 -15.01 -5.22
CA ASP A 59 0.88 -15.48 -5.08
C ASP A 59 -0.11 -14.30 -5.16
N PRO A 60 -1.22 -14.39 -5.92
CA PRO A 60 -2.23 -13.34 -6.01
C PRO A 60 -2.82 -12.91 -4.65
N VAL A 61 -2.86 -13.80 -3.65
CA VAL A 61 -3.29 -13.48 -2.29
C VAL A 61 -2.36 -12.42 -1.67
N GLU A 62 -1.07 -12.46 -1.96
CA GLU A 62 -0.12 -11.43 -1.51
C GLU A 62 -0.39 -10.07 -2.18
N GLU A 63 -0.78 -10.04 -3.46
CA GLU A 63 -1.22 -8.80 -4.11
C GLU A 63 -2.40 -8.16 -3.35
N VAL A 64 -3.37 -8.98 -2.93
CA VAL A 64 -4.55 -8.53 -2.18
C VAL A 64 -4.18 -8.06 -0.77
N LYS A 65 -3.29 -8.76 -0.07
CA LYS A 65 -2.80 -8.35 1.26
C LYS A 65 -2.13 -6.97 1.20
N VAL A 66 -1.23 -6.78 0.23
CA VAL A 66 -0.54 -5.49 0.04
C VAL A 66 -1.53 -4.39 -0.32
N ALA A 67 -2.50 -4.65 -1.21
CA ALA A 67 -3.52 -3.66 -1.58
C ALA A 67 -4.35 -3.21 -0.37
N LYS A 68 -4.82 -4.17 0.45
CA LYS A 68 -5.57 -3.89 1.67
C LYS A 68 -4.73 -3.12 2.69
N SER A 69 -3.48 -3.52 2.89
CA SER A 69 -2.57 -2.86 3.83
C SER A 69 -2.27 -1.41 3.42
N LEU A 70 -2.07 -1.17 2.11
CA LEU A 70 -1.88 0.18 1.59
C LEU A 70 -3.12 1.05 1.82
N LEU A 71 -4.31 0.58 1.43
CA LEU A 71 -5.56 1.33 1.64
C LEU A 71 -5.83 1.61 3.13
N LYS A 72 -5.55 0.65 4.01
CA LYS A 72 -5.63 0.79 5.47
C LYS A 72 -4.71 1.90 5.98
N SER A 73 -3.48 1.98 5.46
CA SER A 73 -2.50 3.01 5.84
C SER A 73 -2.95 4.43 5.48
N PHE A 74 -3.77 4.58 4.44
CA PHE A 74 -4.39 5.86 4.04
C PHE A 74 -5.78 6.09 4.65
N GLY A 75 -6.27 5.19 5.52
CA GLY A 75 -7.61 5.30 6.11
C GLY A 75 -8.75 5.06 5.11
N LEU A 76 -8.47 4.44 3.96
CA LEU A 76 -9.44 4.17 2.88
C LEU A 76 -10.07 2.78 2.96
N ALA A 77 -9.62 1.93 3.89
CA ALA A 77 -10.22 0.63 4.17
C ALA A 77 -11.05 0.69 5.46
N SER A 78 -12.29 0.21 5.41
CA SER A 78 -13.18 0.13 6.57
C SER A 78 -12.93 -1.14 7.40
N ASN A 79 -13.21 -1.09 8.71
CA ASN A 79 -13.30 -2.26 9.61
C ASN A 79 -12.04 -3.14 9.69
N ALA A 80 -10.85 -2.55 9.65
CA ALA A 80 -9.60 -3.27 9.90
C ALA A 80 -8.93 -2.76 11.18
N ALA A 81 -8.73 -3.64 12.16
CA ALA A 81 -7.95 -3.30 13.36
C ALA A 81 -6.51 -2.97 12.94
N THR A 82 -6.00 -1.80 13.33
CA THR A 82 -4.63 -1.38 13.04
C THR A 82 -3.78 -1.52 14.29
N LEU A 83 -2.87 -2.48 14.29
CA LEU A 83 -1.82 -2.56 15.31
C LEU A 83 -0.77 -1.48 15.02
N ILE A 84 -0.45 -0.69 16.04
CA ILE A 84 0.61 0.32 15.97
C ILE A 84 1.63 -0.05 17.04
N ALA A 85 2.79 -0.52 16.60
CA ALA A 85 3.91 -0.85 17.48
C ALA A 85 4.99 0.23 17.42
N CYS A 86 5.66 0.47 18.55
CA CYS A 86 6.86 1.30 18.59
C CYS A 86 8.00 0.58 17.85
N PRO A 87 8.85 1.29 17.09
CA PRO A 87 10.05 0.71 16.46
C PRO A 87 11.08 0.14 17.46
N THR A 88 10.86 0.31 18.78
CA THR A 88 11.77 0.07 19.90
C THR A 88 12.84 1.17 20.08
N CYS A 89 13.44 1.24 21.26
CA CYS A 89 14.59 2.10 21.58
C CYS A 89 15.29 1.56 22.83
N GLY A 90 16.36 2.21 23.31
CA GLY A 90 17.08 1.80 24.53
C GLY A 90 16.27 1.85 25.83
N ARG A 91 15.00 2.27 25.79
CA ARG A 91 14.05 2.25 26.91
C ARG A 91 13.18 0.98 26.93
N ILE A 92 13.38 0.05 26.01
CA ILE A 92 12.59 -1.17 25.92
C ILE A 92 12.89 -2.10 27.10
N GLU A 93 11.83 -2.66 27.71
CA GLU A 93 11.93 -3.56 28.87
C GLU A 93 11.29 -4.94 28.60
N ILE A 94 10.71 -5.14 27.41
CA ILE A 94 10.00 -6.35 27.01
C ILE A 94 10.38 -6.76 25.60
N ASP A 95 10.12 -8.01 25.21
CA ASP A 95 10.24 -8.44 23.82
C ASP A 95 9.05 -7.93 22.98
N LEU A 96 9.06 -6.63 22.70
CA LEU A 96 7.98 -5.98 21.96
C LEU A 96 7.85 -6.54 20.53
N ILE A 97 8.95 -6.97 19.91
CA ILE A 97 8.94 -7.45 18.52
C ILE A 97 8.17 -8.77 18.44
N SER A 98 8.45 -9.72 19.34
CA SER A 98 7.71 -10.99 19.38
C SER A 98 6.23 -10.76 19.64
N ILE A 99 5.90 -9.94 20.65
CA ILE A 99 4.51 -9.66 21.04
C ILE A 99 3.75 -8.98 19.88
N ALA A 100 4.37 -8.00 19.21
CA ALA A 100 3.73 -7.31 18.10
C ALA A 100 3.44 -8.24 16.92
N ASN A 101 4.35 -9.16 16.59
CA ASN A 101 4.12 -10.13 15.52
C ASN A 101 3.01 -11.13 15.90
N GLU A 102 2.97 -11.60 17.15
CA GLU A 102 1.91 -12.49 17.64
C GLU A 102 0.51 -11.84 17.57
N VAL A 103 0.42 -10.53 17.82
CA VAL A 103 -0.86 -9.79 17.77
C VAL A 103 -1.29 -9.45 16.34
N GLU A 104 -0.35 -9.39 15.38
CA GLU A 104 -0.66 -9.12 13.97
C GLU A 104 -1.19 -10.36 13.22
N GLU A 105 -0.85 -11.58 13.68
CA GLU A 105 -1.37 -12.86 13.16
C GLU A 105 -2.84 -13.13 13.55
#